data_AF-A0A0V8RW88-F1
#
_entry.id   AF-A0A0V8RW88-F1
#
_cell.length_a   1.000
_cell.length_b   1.000
_cell.length_c   1.000
_cell.angle_alpha   90.00
_cell.angle_beta   90.00
_cell.angle_gamma   90.00
#
_symmetry.space_group_name_H-M   'P 1'
#
loop_
_entity.id
_entity.type
_entity.pdbx_description
1 polymer ?
#
loop_
_entity_poly.entity_id
_entity_poly.type
_entity_poly.pdbx_seq_one_letter_code
_entity_poly.pdbx_strand_id
1 'polypeptide(L)'
;MRSKRERSSSGSAGTLCEVCGEAPAAHVCPMCGRRVCDEDWAGDRCIVCRETSCSICGARLAVASCSICGRPVCDECSVQVTPVARVCRECLARLGGLPREWPPRSLVLAELRRLSAGLSSLLRG
;
A
#
# COMPACT_ATOMS: atom_id res chain seq x y z
N MET A 1 -18.30 42.24 45.32
CA MET A 1 -19.42 42.04 44.36
C MET A 1 -19.06 40.86 43.49
N ARG A 2 -19.94 39.85 43.48
CA ARG A 2 -19.80 38.60 42.73
C ARG A 2 -19.85 38.90 41.22
N SER A 3 -18.94 38.32 40.45
CA SER A 3 -19.22 37.99 39.05
C SER A 3 -18.88 36.52 38.83
N LYS A 4 -19.92 35.73 39.02
CA LYS A 4 -20.02 34.28 38.82
C LYS A 4 -20.45 34.10 37.37
N ARG A 5 -19.61 33.51 36.51
CA ARG A 5 -20.09 32.79 35.33
C ARG A 5 -19.31 31.49 35.19
N GLU A 6 -19.92 30.47 35.79
CA GLU A 6 -19.75 29.05 35.49
C GLU A 6 -20.34 28.75 34.10
N ARG A 7 -19.62 27.93 33.32
CA ARG A 7 -20.11 26.82 32.47
C ARG A 7 -18.89 26.29 31.69
N SER A 8 -18.27 25.18 32.08
CA SER A 8 -18.76 23.80 31.96
C SER A 8 -19.13 23.44 30.52
N SER A 9 -18.16 22.87 29.81
CA SER A 9 -18.41 21.86 28.80
C SER A 9 -17.24 20.87 28.83
N SER A 10 -17.42 19.86 29.67
CA SER A 10 -16.83 18.53 29.55
C SER A 10 -17.16 17.98 28.15
N GLY A 11 -16.31 18.24 27.16
CA GLY A 11 -16.30 17.53 25.89
C GLY A 11 -15.19 16.49 25.96
N SER A 12 -15.51 15.22 25.74
CA SER A 12 -14.50 14.19 25.51
C SER A 12 -13.47 14.75 24.52
N ALA A 13 -12.19 14.77 24.88
CA ALA A 13 -11.12 15.07 23.95
C ALA A 13 -11.33 14.16 22.72
N GLY A 14 -11.92 14.71 21.66
CA GLY A 14 -12.18 13.97 20.44
C GLY A 14 -10.84 13.43 19.97
N THR A 15 -10.74 12.12 19.77
CA THR A 15 -9.48 11.53 19.33
C THR A 15 -9.12 12.19 18.00
N LEU A 16 -7.90 12.73 17.90
CA LEU A 16 -7.43 13.33 16.65
C LEU A 16 -7.32 12.25 15.57
N CYS A 17 -7.38 12.68 14.31
CA CYS A 17 -7.12 11.83 13.15
C CYS A 17 -5.73 11.19 13.29
N GLU A 18 -5.68 9.86 13.18
CA GLU A 18 -4.42 9.09 13.26
C GLU A 18 -3.59 9.16 11.97
N VAL A 19 -4.09 9.82 10.92
CA VAL A 19 -3.39 10.02 9.64
C VAL A 19 -2.77 11.42 9.58
N CYS A 20 -3.57 12.50 9.67
CA CYS A 20 -3.04 13.86 9.63
C CYS A 20 -2.57 14.40 10.99
N GLY A 21 -3.12 13.93 12.11
CA GLY A 21 -2.77 14.41 13.46
C GLY A 21 -3.34 15.78 13.84
N GLU A 22 -4.10 16.43 12.97
CA GLU A 22 -4.56 17.82 13.15
C GLU A 22 -6.07 17.94 13.36
N ALA A 23 -6.86 17.27 12.51
CA ALA A 23 -8.32 17.35 12.55
C ALA A 23 -8.94 16.34 13.54
N PRO A 24 -10.10 16.62 14.14
CA PRO A 24 -10.85 15.64 14.92
C PRO A 24 -11.24 14.42 14.08
N ALA A 25 -11.13 13.23 14.64
CA ALA A 25 -11.58 12.02 13.94
C ALA A 25 -13.11 11.94 13.89
N ALA A 26 -13.62 11.60 12.71
CA ALA A 26 -15.05 11.43 12.42
C ALA A 26 -15.41 9.97 12.09
N HIS A 27 -14.45 9.18 11.59
CA HIS A 27 -14.66 7.81 11.11
C HIS A 27 -13.71 6.82 11.79
N VAL A 28 -14.12 5.55 11.86
CA VAL A 28 -13.27 4.43 12.26
C VAL A 28 -13.14 3.48 11.08
N CYS A 29 -11.91 3.24 10.61
CA CYS A 29 -11.67 2.39 9.46
C CYS A 29 -11.98 0.92 9.79
N PRO A 30 -12.93 0.25 9.07
CA PRO A 30 -13.28 -1.14 9.34
C PRO A 30 -12.15 -2.13 9.02
N MET A 31 -11.16 -1.70 8.22
CA MET A 31 -10.05 -2.54 7.79
C MET A 31 -8.85 -2.53 8.74
N CYS A 32 -8.53 -1.39 9.37
CA CYS A 32 -7.36 -1.28 10.25
C CYS A 32 -7.64 -0.70 11.65
N GLY A 33 -8.87 -0.25 11.91
CA GLY A 33 -9.28 0.34 13.19
C GLY A 33 -8.85 1.78 13.44
N ARG A 34 -8.04 2.40 12.55
CA ARG A 34 -7.64 3.81 12.70
C ARG A 34 -8.83 4.74 12.72
N ARG A 35 -8.78 5.73 13.60
CA ARG A 35 -9.72 6.87 13.63
C ARG A 35 -9.23 7.97 12.68
N VAL A 36 -10.07 8.43 11.76
CA VAL A 36 -9.68 9.40 10.73
C VAL A 36 -10.70 10.53 10.57
N CYS A 37 -10.25 11.71 10.13
CA CYS A 37 -11.13 12.83 9.75
C CYS A 37 -11.81 12.56 8.40
N ASP A 38 -12.72 13.45 7.99
CA ASP A 38 -13.44 13.36 6.71
C ASP A 38 -12.50 13.42 5.49
N GLU A 39 -11.42 14.20 5.56
CA GLU A 39 -10.45 14.36 4.45
C GLU A 39 -9.64 13.08 4.20
N ASP A 40 -9.32 12.34 5.27
CA ASP A 40 -8.60 11.07 5.23
C ASP A 40 -9.53 9.85 5.07
N TRP A 41 -10.84 10.09 4.87
CA TRP A 41 -11.85 9.07 4.65
C TRP A 41 -12.12 8.85 3.16
N ALA A 42 -12.03 7.60 2.70
CA ALA A 42 -12.25 7.22 1.30
C ALA A 42 -13.72 6.92 0.94
N GLY A 43 -14.64 7.04 1.90
CA GLY A 43 -16.03 6.61 1.75
C GLY A 43 -16.33 5.25 2.39
N ASP A 44 -15.42 4.28 2.28
CA ASP A 44 -15.57 2.92 2.84
C ASP A 44 -14.44 2.51 3.81
N ARG A 45 -13.28 3.15 3.71
CA ARG A 45 -12.07 2.91 4.54
C ARG A 45 -11.21 4.17 4.61
N CYS A 46 -10.16 4.17 5.43
CA CYS A 46 -9.21 5.29 5.41
C CYS A 46 -8.34 5.31 4.14
N ILE A 47 -7.84 6.49 3.77
CA ILE A 47 -6.96 6.71 2.61
C ILE A 47 -5.75 5.76 2.59
N VAL A 48 -5.12 5.54 3.73
CA VAL A 48 -3.97 4.62 3.87
C VAL A 48 -4.35 3.20 3.46
N CYS A 49 -5.48 2.67 3.94
CA CYS A 49 -5.94 1.34 3.56
C CYS A 49 -6.31 1.27 2.08
N ARG A 50 -6.91 2.32 1.51
CA ARG A 50 -7.23 2.39 0.08
C ARG A 50 -5.96 2.28 -0.77
N GLU A 51 -4.92 3.03 -0.43
CA GLU A 51 -3.67 3.08 -1.20
C GLU A 51 -2.79 1.83 -1.02
N THR A 52 -2.87 1.18 0.14
CA THR A 52 -2.11 -0.04 0.45
C THR A 52 -2.90 -1.33 0.18
N SER A 53 -4.09 -1.22 -0.41
CA SER A 53 -4.88 -2.39 -0.79
C SER A 53 -4.24 -3.17 -1.95
N CYS A 54 -4.46 -4.48 -1.98
CA CYS A 54 -4.04 -5.33 -3.07
C CYS A 54 -4.64 -4.84 -4.39
N SER A 55 -3.81 -4.58 -5.40
CA SER A 55 -4.27 -4.12 -6.71
C SER A 55 -5.03 -5.17 -7.53
N ILE A 56 -5.09 -6.43 -7.07
CA ILE A 56 -5.81 -7.50 -7.75
C ILE A 56 -7.24 -7.60 -7.20
N CYS A 57 -7.40 -7.78 -5.90
CA CYS A 57 -8.72 -7.98 -5.31
C CYS A 57 -9.34 -6.73 -4.68
N GLY A 58 -8.55 -5.71 -4.32
CA GLY A 58 -9.02 -4.53 -3.58
C GLY A 58 -9.59 -4.81 -2.17
N ALA A 59 -9.73 -6.09 -1.77
CA ALA A 59 -10.41 -6.50 -0.56
C ALA A 59 -9.48 -6.68 0.65
N ARG A 60 -8.18 -6.88 0.42
CA ARG A 60 -7.17 -7.10 1.47
C ARG A 60 -6.01 -6.13 1.33
N LEU A 61 -5.38 -5.81 2.46
CA LEU A 61 -4.12 -5.07 2.47
C LEU A 61 -3.03 -5.89 1.79
N ALA A 62 -2.14 -5.19 1.08
CA ALA A 62 -0.98 -5.81 0.49
C ALA A 62 0.06 -6.15 1.56
N VAL A 63 0.71 -7.30 1.38
CA VAL A 63 1.79 -7.79 2.25
C VAL A 63 3.15 -7.70 1.57
N ALA A 64 3.16 -7.51 0.25
CA ALA A 64 4.36 -7.36 -0.57
C ALA A 64 4.02 -6.62 -1.87
N SER A 65 5.05 -6.15 -2.56
CA SER A 65 4.96 -5.75 -3.96
C SER A 65 5.38 -6.90 -4.86
N CYS A 66 4.68 -7.09 -5.97
CA CYS A 66 5.03 -8.12 -6.94
C CYS A 66 6.42 -7.87 -7.53
N SER A 67 7.35 -8.82 -7.38
CA SER A 67 8.74 -8.70 -7.87
C SER A 67 8.88 -8.61 -9.40
N ILE A 68 7.78 -8.70 -10.15
CA ILE A 68 7.75 -8.55 -11.61
C ILE A 68 7.11 -7.22 -12.04
N CYS A 69 5.93 -6.88 -11.51
CA CYS A 69 5.16 -5.71 -11.96
C CYS A 69 5.05 -4.58 -10.95
N GLY A 70 5.64 -4.72 -9.75
CA GLY A 70 5.66 -3.69 -8.71
C GLY A 70 4.34 -3.46 -7.97
N ARG A 71 3.20 -3.94 -8.49
CA ARG A 71 1.89 -3.73 -7.85
C ARG A 71 1.84 -4.31 -6.42
N PRO A 72 1.18 -3.63 -5.47
CA PRO A 72 0.92 -4.16 -4.13
C PRO A 72 -0.02 -5.36 -4.20
N VAL A 73 0.32 -6.45 -3.51
CA VAL A 73 -0.43 -7.71 -3.53
C VAL A 73 -0.58 -8.31 -2.14
N CYS A 74 -1.77 -8.87 -1.88
CA CYS A 74 -2.04 -9.64 -0.66
C CYS A 74 -1.46 -11.06 -0.78
N ASP A 75 -1.47 -11.75 0.35
CA ASP A 75 -1.00 -13.11 0.51
C ASP A 75 -1.75 -14.13 -0.36
N GLU A 76 -3.05 -13.93 -0.57
CA GLU A 76 -3.86 -14.80 -1.44
C GLU A 76 -3.63 -14.54 -2.93
N CYS A 77 -3.51 -13.28 -3.36
CA CYS A 77 -3.35 -12.95 -4.78
C CYS A 77 -1.91 -13.11 -5.30
N SER A 78 -1.00 -13.65 -4.48
CA SER A 78 0.41 -13.82 -4.82
C SER A 78 0.99 -15.10 -4.23
N VAL A 79 2.13 -15.53 -4.77
CA VAL A 79 2.88 -16.68 -4.26
C VAL A 79 4.26 -16.20 -3.83
N GLN A 80 4.72 -16.67 -2.68
CA GLN A 80 6.07 -16.43 -2.21
C GLN A 80 7.02 -17.40 -2.92
N VAL A 81 7.90 -16.85 -3.77
CA VAL A 81 8.82 -17.62 -4.61
C VAL A 81 10.20 -17.77 -3.98
N THR A 82 10.56 -16.85 -3.09
CA THR A 82 11.71 -16.94 -2.18
C THR A 82 11.32 -16.30 -0.84
N PRO A 83 12.12 -16.43 0.23
CA PRO A 83 11.83 -15.78 1.51
C PRO A 83 11.60 -14.26 1.43
N VAL A 84 12.13 -13.59 0.40
CA VAL A 84 12.02 -12.12 0.22
C VAL A 84 11.26 -11.70 -1.03
N ALA A 85 10.88 -12.63 -1.91
CA ALA A 85 10.22 -12.32 -3.18
C ALA A 85 8.82 -12.92 -3.27
N ARG A 86 7.86 -12.10 -3.69
CA ARG A 86 6.47 -12.50 -3.92
C ARG A 86 6.03 -12.09 -5.31
N VAL A 87 5.30 -12.96 -6.00
CA VAL A 87 4.88 -12.75 -7.39
C VAL A 87 3.37 -12.88 -7.47
N CYS A 88 2.72 -11.91 -8.11
CA CYS A 88 1.28 -11.95 -8.28
C CYS A 88 0.86 -13.08 -9.24
N ARG A 89 -0.35 -13.62 -9.02
CA ARG A 89 -0.86 -14.75 -9.81
C ARG A 89 -0.95 -14.43 -11.32
N GLU A 90 -1.26 -13.19 -11.68
CA GLU A 90 -1.27 -12.75 -13.08
C GLU A 90 0.12 -12.83 -13.74
N CYS A 91 1.18 -12.44 -13.03
CA CYS A 91 2.54 -12.56 -13.55
C CYS A 91 2.99 -14.01 -13.67
N LEU A 92 2.62 -14.87 -12.71
CA LEU A 92 2.91 -16.30 -12.78
C LEU A 92 2.19 -16.96 -13.96
N ALA A 93 0.92 -16.60 -14.20
CA ALA A 93 0.18 -17.09 -15.36
C ALA A 93 0.89 -16.74 -16.68
N ARG A 94 1.41 -15.51 -16.81
CA ARG A 94 2.20 -15.09 -17.98
C ARG A 94 3.54 -15.82 -18.13
N LEU A 95 4.13 -16.30 -17.04
CA LEU A 95 5.35 -17.10 -17.07
C LEU A 95 5.10 -18.60 -17.30
N GLY A 96 3.83 -19.05 -17.33
CA GLY A 96 3.50 -20.47 -17.38
C GLY A 96 3.65 -21.21 -16.05
N GLY A 97 3.65 -20.49 -14.92
CA GLY A 97 3.71 -21.05 -13.57
C GLY A 97 4.91 -20.57 -12.75
N LEU A 98 5.20 -21.32 -11.69
CA LEU A 98 6.36 -21.09 -10.82
C LEU A 98 7.64 -21.53 -11.52
N PRO A 99 8.64 -20.65 -11.70
CA PRO A 99 9.92 -21.05 -12.25
C PRO A 99 10.69 -21.91 -11.24
N ARG A 100 11.52 -22.83 -11.74
CA ARG A 100 12.39 -23.69 -10.90
C ARG A 100 13.46 -22.88 -10.17
N GLU A 101 13.89 -21.79 -10.78
CA GLU A 101 14.92 -20.89 -10.28
C GLU A 101 14.39 -19.47 -10.30
N TRP A 102 14.71 -18.72 -9.26
CA TRP A 102 14.33 -17.32 -9.13
C TRP A 102 15.57 -16.42 -8.98
N PRO A 103 15.65 -15.30 -9.71
CA PRO A 103 14.72 -14.84 -10.76
C PRO A 103 14.88 -15.64 -12.07
N PRO A 104 13.81 -15.82 -12.87
CA PRO A 104 13.91 -16.47 -14.17
C PRO A 104 14.83 -15.68 -15.11
N ARG A 105 15.64 -16.40 -15.89
CA ARG A 105 16.64 -15.82 -16.82
C ARG A 105 16.04 -14.78 -17.77
N SER A 106 14.78 -14.96 -18.17
CA SER A 106 14.06 -14.00 -19.02
C SER A 106 13.97 -12.60 -18.39
N LEU A 107 13.74 -12.50 -17.08
CA LEU A 107 13.70 -11.22 -16.37
C LEU A 107 15.08 -10.59 -16.24
N VAL A 108 16.10 -11.40 -15.92
CA VAL A 108 17.48 -10.93 -15.84
C VAL A 108 17.94 -10.34 -17.18
N LEU A 109 17.68 -11.05 -18.28
CA LEU A 109 18.02 -10.58 -19.62
C LEU A 109 17.24 -9.31 -20.01
N ALA A 110 15.97 -9.19 -19.62
CA ALA A 110 15.19 -7.99 -19.85
C ALA A 110 15.81 -6.77 -19.14
N GLU A 111 16.27 -6.94 -17.91
CA GLU A 111 16.89 -5.85 -17.15
C GLU A 111 18.26 -5.45 -17.70
N LEU A 112 19.10 -6.43 -18.05
CA LEU A 112 20.40 -6.16 -18.69
C LEU A 112 20.25 -5.39 -20.02
N ARG A 113 19.20 -5.68 -20.80
CA ARG A 113 18.88 -4.93 -22.02
C ARG A 113 18.51 -3.47 -21.73
N ARG A 114 17.76 -3.21 -20.67
CA ARG A 114 17.41 -1.83 -20.26
C ARG A 114 18.66 -1.05 -19.84
N LEU A 115 19.50 -1.65 -19.01
CA LEU A 115 20.73 -1.03 -18.52
C LEU A 115 21.73 -0.77 -19.67
N SER A 116 21.91 -1.73 -20.58
CA SER A 116 22.79 -1.55 -21.74
C SER A 116 22.29 -0.47 -22.69
N ALA A 117 20.98 -0.32 -22.88
CA ALA A 117 20.41 0.78 -23.65
C ALA A 117 20.73 2.15 -23.01
N GLY A 118 20.58 2.27 -21.68
CA GLY A 118 20.92 3.49 -20.93
C GLY A 118 22.41 3.84 -20.97
N LEU A 119 23.29 2.85 -20.83
CA LEU A 119 24.73 3.06 -20.95
C LEU A 119 25.12 3.50 -22.36
N SER A 120 24.48 2.90 -23.37
CA SER A 120 24.74 3.26 -24.77
C SER A 120 24.30 4.67 -25.11
N SER A 121 23.27 5.22 -24.44
CA SER A 121 22.93 6.65 -24.57
C SER A 121 23.96 7.58 -23.91
N LEU A 122 24.58 7.15 -22.80
CA LEU A 122 25.58 7.96 -22.09
C LEU A 122 26.92 8.02 -22.84
N LEU A 123 27.32 6.94 -23.50
CA LEU A 123 28.60 6.86 -24.24
C LEU A 123 28.53 7.50 -25.64
N ARG A 124 27.35 7.94 -26.08
CA ARG A 124 27.12 8.60 -27.39
C ARG A 124 26.81 10.10 -27.27
N GLY A 125 26.86 10.66 -26.05
CA GLY A 125 26.83 12.09 -25.78
C GLY A 125 28.22 12.60 -25.44
#